data_AF-A0A2K8VGW6-F1
#
_entry.id   AF-A0A2K8VGW6-F1
#
_cell.length_a   1.000
_cell.length_b   1.000
_cell.length_c   1.000
_cell.angle_alpha   90.00
_cell.angle_beta   90.00
_cell.angle_gamma   90.00
#
_symmetry.space_group_name_H-M   'P 1'
#
loop_
_entity.id
_entity.type
_entity.pdbx_description
1 polymer ?
#
loop_
_entity_poly.entity_id
_entity_poly.type
_entity_poly.pdbx_seq_one_letter_code
_entity_poly.pdbx_strand_id
1 'polypeptide(L)'
;MKRTLEQQEKGKELHQMLVQKAWESATFKEKLINNPYKTISEITGANISNDVKLVVEDQTDSNIFYINIPRKFDVDEIELTDEQLETISGGGDLITGATIAAGVAVATLLGAAFSFGYGVGKDIATK
;
A
#
# COMPACT_ATOMS: atom_id res chain seq x y z
N MET A 1 10.36 -0.19 21.15
CA MET A 1 10.59 -1.63 20.83
C MET A 1 11.27 -1.63 19.47
N LYS A 2 12.57 -1.93 19.42
CA LYS A 2 13.39 -1.76 18.21
C LYS A 2 13.04 -2.84 17.19
N ARG A 3 12.66 -2.46 15.96
CA ARG A 3 12.39 -3.40 14.86
C ARG A 3 13.60 -3.44 13.94
N THR A 4 14.07 -4.64 13.61
CA THR A 4 15.15 -4.80 12.63
C THR A 4 14.61 -4.62 11.20
N LEU A 5 15.51 -4.37 10.26
CA LEU A 5 15.19 -4.20 8.84
C LEU A 5 14.57 -5.46 8.24
N GLU A 6 15.12 -6.62 8.60
CA GLU A 6 14.58 -7.92 8.23
C GLU A 6 13.14 -8.12 8.73
N GLN A 7 12.81 -7.61 9.93
CA GLN A 7 11.43 -7.67 10.45
C GLN A 7 10.49 -6.74 9.67
N GLN A 8 10.99 -5.60 9.15
CA GLN A 8 10.20 -4.71 8.31
C GLN A 8 9.92 -5.33 6.94
N GLU A 9 10.94 -5.93 6.32
CA GLU A 9 10.82 -6.68 5.06
C GLU A 9 9.77 -7.79 5.17
N LYS A 10 9.88 -8.66 6.19
CA LYS A 10 8.89 -9.72 6.44
C LYS A 10 7.48 -9.18 6.67
N GLY A 11 7.35 -8.04 7.35
CA GLY A 11 6.07 -7.36 7.55
C GLY A 11 5.44 -6.89 6.23
N LYS A 12 6.26 -6.35 5.32
CA LYS A 12 5.84 -5.92 3.97
C LYS A 12 5.39 -7.09 3.12
N GLU A 13 6.15 -8.19 3.12
CA GLU A 13 5.80 -9.42 2.39
C GLU A 13 4.47 -10.00 2.87
N LEU A 14 4.28 -10.10 4.20
CA LEU A 14 3.02 -10.55 4.77
C LEU A 14 1.86 -9.64 4.35
N HIS A 15 2.04 -8.33 4.40
CA HIS A 15 1.01 -7.38 3.98
C HIS A 15 0.60 -7.58 2.52
N GLN A 16 1.57 -7.68 1.61
CA GLN A 16 1.31 -7.91 0.18
C GLN A 16 0.57 -9.22 -0.07
N MET A 17 0.99 -10.30 0.60
CA MET A 17 0.32 -11.59 0.50
C MET A 17 -1.15 -11.52 0.94
N LEU A 18 -1.43 -10.84 2.07
CA LEU A 18 -2.79 -10.66 2.57
C LEU A 18 -3.67 -9.89 1.59
N VAL A 19 -3.15 -8.80 1.02
CA VAL A 19 -3.87 -7.98 0.03
C VAL A 19 -4.18 -8.81 -1.22
N GLN A 20 -3.19 -9.51 -1.77
CA GLN A 20 -3.37 -10.34 -2.97
C GLN A 20 -4.45 -11.41 -2.75
N LYS A 21 -4.41 -12.12 -1.62
CA LYS A 21 -5.43 -13.13 -1.29
C LYS A 21 -6.82 -12.53 -1.10
N ALA A 22 -6.91 -11.33 -0.55
CA ALA A 22 -8.18 -10.62 -0.39
C ALA A 22 -8.79 -10.18 -1.73
N TRP A 23 -7.96 -9.87 -2.73
CA TRP A 23 -8.43 -9.62 -4.10
C TRP A 23 -8.84 -10.89 -4.83
N GLU A 24 -8.12 -12.00 -4.63
CA GLU A 24 -8.40 -13.28 -5.30
C GLU A 24 -9.61 -14.03 -4.71
N SER A 25 -9.96 -13.76 -3.45
CA SER A 25 -11.02 -14.51 -2.75
C SER A 25 -11.87 -13.60 -1.84
N ALA A 26 -13.13 -13.39 -2.25
CA ALA A 26 -14.12 -12.67 -1.45
C ALA A 26 -14.32 -13.31 -0.07
N THR A 27 -14.38 -14.65 0.01
CA THR A 27 -14.49 -15.39 1.26
C THR A 27 -13.30 -15.15 2.18
N PHE A 28 -12.08 -15.10 1.63
CA PHE A 28 -10.89 -14.79 2.42
C PHE A 28 -10.94 -13.34 2.93
N LYS A 29 -11.31 -12.39 2.06
CA LYS A 29 -11.47 -10.97 2.43
C LYS A 29 -12.45 -10.80 3.59
N GLU A 30 -13.64 -11.41 3.50
CA GLU A 30 -14.63 -11.36 4.57
C GLU A 30 -14.12 -11.98 5.89
N LYS A 31 -13.41 -13.11 5.82
CA LYS A 31 -12.79 -13.72 7.01
C LYS A 31 -11.73 -12.82 7.61
N LEU A 32 -10.89 -12.21 6.78
CA LEU A 32 -9.82 -11.32 7.22
C LEU A 32 -10.36 -10.06 7.89
N ILE A 33 -11.45 -9.47 7.36
CA ILE A 33 -12.13 -8.32 7.96
C ILE A 33 -12.77 -8.70 9.30
N ASN A 34 -13.53 -9.80 9.35
CA ASN A 34 -14.31 -10.18 10.52
C ASN A 34 -13.49 -10.85 11.63
N ASN A 35 -12.38 -11.52 11.28
CA ASN A 35 -11.54 -12.24 12.24
C ASN A 35 -10.07 -12.24 11.80
N PRO A 36 -9.39 -11.08 11.85
CA PRO A 36 -8.06 -10.92 11.30
C PRO A 36 -7.02 -11.79 11.99
N TYR A 37 -7.04 -11.88 13.32
CA TYR A 37 -6.08 -12.69 14.09
C TYR A 37 -6.14 -14.16 13.68
N LYS A 38 -7.34 -14.76 13.68
CA LYS A 38 -7.50 -16.17 13.31
C LYS A 38 -7.10 -16.40 11.86
N THR A 39 -7.55 -15.53 10.95
CA THR A 39 -7.27 -15.67 9.52
C THR A 39 -5.76 -15.60 9.22
N ILE A 40 -5.04 -14.67 9.86
CA ILE A 40 -3.59 -14.54 9.66
C ILE A 40 -2.86 -15.72 10.32
N SER A 41 -3.28 -16.16 11.51
CA SER A 41 -2.69 -17.33 12.16
C SER A 41 -2.86 -18.62 11.35
N GLU A 42 -4.00 -18.81 10.68
CA GLU A 42 -4.24 -19.97 9.81
C GLU A 42 -3.28 -20.02 8.61
N ILE A 43 -2.93 -18.88 8.01
CA ILE A 43 -2.05 -18.85 6.83
C ILE A 43 -0.56 -18.79 7.18
N THR A 44 -0.21 -18.18 8.31
CA THR A 44 1.20 -18.01 8.71
C THR A 44 1.68 -19.12 9.64
N GLY A 45 0.76 -19.84 10.29
CA GLY A 45 1.07 -20.74 11.41
C GLY A 45 1.56 -20.00 12.66
N ALA A 46 1.61 -18.67 12.65
CA ALA A 46 2.10 -17.86 13.75
C ALA A 46 0.97 -17.49 14.71
N ASN A 47 1.26 -17.50 15.99
CA ASN A 47 0.34 -16.97 16.99
C ASN A 47 0.49 -15.45 17.04
N ILE A 48 -0.56 -14.72 16.65
CA ILE A 48 -0.56 -13.26 16.67
C ILE A 48 -1.07 -12.77 18.03
N SER A 49 -0.22 -12.02 18.73
CA SER A 49 -0.64 -11.36 19.98
C SER A 49 -1.81 -10.41 19.72
N ASN A 50 -2.79 -10.45 20.62
CA ASN A 50 -3.95 -9.56 20.65
C ASN A 50 -3.77 -8.37 21.60
N ASP A 51 -2.55 -8.10 22.07
CA ASP A 51 -2.23 -6.96 22.93
C ASP A 51 -2.53 -5.61 22.27
N VAL A 52 -2.53 -5.58 20.93
CA VAL A 52 -2.94 -4.44 20.11
C VAL A 52 -4.11 -4.83 19.23
N LYS A 53 -5.10 -3.94 19.12
CA LYS A 53 -6.23 -4.13 18.23
C LYS A 53 -5.77 -4.05 16.77
N LEU A 54 -6.00 -5.12 16.02
CA LEU A 54 -5.82 -5.19 14.58
C LEU A 54 -7.17 -4.88 13.91
N VAL A 55 -7.16 -3.90 13.02
CA VAL A 55 -8.33 -3.50 12.22
C VAL A 55 -7.99 -3.71 10.75
N VAL A 56 -8.90 -4.36 10.03
CA VAL A 56 -8.84 -4.53 8.57
C VAL A 56 -10.09 -3.91 7.99
N GLU A 57 -9.93 -3.02 7.02
CA GLU A 57 -11.00 -2.27 6.39
C GLU A 57 -10.94 -2.45 4.87
N ASP A 58 -12.10 -2.61 4.23
CA ASP A 58 -12.18 -2.69 2.77
C ASP A 58 -12.24 -1.29 2.17
N GLN A 59 -11.15 -0.87 1.55
CA GLN A 59 -11.01 0.46 0.94
C GLN A 59 -11.44 0.50 -0.55
N THR A 60 -12.31 -0.41 -0.99
CA THR A 60 -12.75 -0.48 -2.39
C THR A 60 -13.77 0.61 -2.76
N ASP A 61 -14.50 1.20 -1.81
CA ASP A 61 -15.48 2.26 -2.08
C ASP A 61 -14.78 3.56 -2.53
N SER A 62 -14.97 3.92 -3.80
CA SER A 62 -14.36 5.10 -4.43
C SER A 62 -14.90 6.44 -3.90
N ASN A 63 -15.97 6.44 -3.11
CA ASN A 63 -16.51 7.64 -2.47
C ASN A 63 -15.92 7.90 -1.08
N ILE A 64 -15.11 6.98 -0.55
CA ILE A 64 -14.52 7.07 0.79
C ILE A 64 -13.02 7.26 0.66
N PHE A 65 -12.50 8.30 1.31
CA PHE A 65 -11.05 8.53 1.40
C PHE A 65 -10.53 8.07 2.77
N TYR A 66 -9.55 7.17 2.75
CA TYR A 66 -8.95 6.60 3.96
C TYR A 66 -7.59 7.26 4.22
N ILE A 67 -7.38 7.68 5.47
CA ILE A 67 -6.10 8.21 5.93
C ILE A 67 -5.66 7.42 7.16
N ASN A 68 -4.51 6.77 7.06
CA ASN A 68 -3.87 6.12 8.20
C ASN A 68 -2.91 7.10 8.85
N ILE A 69 -3.11 7.39 10.14
CA ILE A 69 -2.20 8.24 10.92
C ILE A 69 -1.31 7.31 11.76
N PRO A 70 -0.01 7.19 11.45
CA PRO A 70 0.89 6.35 12.22
C PRO A 70 1.03 6.87 13.66
N ARG A 71 1.32 5.96 14.60
CA ARG A 71 1.78 6.37 15.92
C ARG A 71 3.03 7.24 15.77
N LYS A 72 3.14 8.27 16.61
CA LYS A 72 4.41 9.02 16.71
C LYS A 72 5.50 8.04 17.16
N PHE A 73 6.58 7.97 16.40
CA PHE A 73 7.79 7.25 16.77
C PHE A 73 8.80 8.26 17.30
N ASP A 74 9.51 7.90 18.38
CA ASP A 74 10.69 8.66 18.77
C ASP A 74 11.82 8.30 17.81
N VAL A 75 12.21 9.27 16.99
CA VAL A 75 13.16 9.14 15.87
C VAL A 75 14.56 8.70 16.30
N ASP A 76 14.88 8.83 17.59
CA ASP A 76 16.14 8.35 18.17
C ASP A 76 16.22 6.81 18.23
N GLU A 77 15.13 6.08 17.99
CA GLU A 77 15.11 4.60 18.01
C GLU A 77 15.41 3.93 16.66
N ILE A 78 15.53 4.69 15.55
CA ILE A 78 15.76 4.16 14.20
C ILE A 78 17.17 4.56 13.73
N GLU A 79 18.16 3.70 13.96
CA GLU A 79 19.46 3.81 13.30
C GLU A 79 19.36 3.16 11.91
N LEU A 80 19.34 3.98 10.86
CA LEU A 80 19.46 3.53 9.48
C LEU A 80 20.94 3.48 9.12
N THR A 81 21.38 2.43 8.40
CA THR A 81 22.70 2.47 7.77
C THR A 81 22.67 3.38 6.54
N ASP A 82 23.83 3.91 6.12
CA ASP A 82 23.93 4.90 5.03
C ASP A 82 23.32 4.39 3.71
N GLU A 83 23.45 3.10 3.42
CA GLU A 83 22.86 2.43 2.24
C GLU A 83 21.32 2.49 2.23
N GLN A 84 20.71 2.54 3.42
CA GLN A 84 19.26 2.58 3.60
C GLN A 84 18.72 4.00 3.55
N LEU A 85 19.54 4.97 3.96
CA LEU A 85 19.26 6.39 3.73
C LEU A 85 19.30 6.73 2.25
N GLU A 86 20.20 6.14 1.46
CA GLU A 86 20.31 6.39 0.02
C GLU A 86 19.05 5.96 -0.75
N THR A 87 18.44 4.83 -0.38
CA THR A 87 17.17 4.35 -0.98
C THR A 87 15.96 5.25 -0.65
N ILE A 88 15.97 5.90 0.51
CA ILE A 88 14.88 6.79 0.95
C ILE A 88 15.09 8.23 0.46
N SER A 89 16.35 8.66 0.30
CA SER A 89 16.76 10.02 -0.11
C SER A 89 16.84 10.20 -1.63
N GLY A 90 17.11 9.13 -2.37
CA GLY A 90 17.27 9.15 -3.83
C GLY A 90 15.96 9.24 -4.61
N GLY A 91 15.11 10.23 -4.33
CA GLY A 91 13.90 10.54 -5.10
C GLY A 91 14.17 10.96 -6.56
N GLY A 92 14.77 10.07 -7.36
CA GLY A 92 15.05 10.27 -8.78
C GLY A 92 13.89 9.81 -9.65
N ASP A 93 13.12 10.78 -10.17
CA ASP A 93 12.32 10.64 -11.39
C ASP A 93 13.19 9.99 -12.50
N LEU A 94 12.67 9.09 -13.36
CA LEU A 94 11.94 9.47 -14.56
C LEU A 94 11.16 8.26 -15.11
N ILE A 95 9.86 8.43 -15.21
CA ILE A 95 9.03 8.19 -16.40
C ILE A 95 9.82 7.75 -17.66
N THR A 96 10.33 6.52 -17.74
CA THR A 96 10.45 5.73 -18.98
C THR A 96 10.87 4.29 -18.64
N GLY A 97 9.91 3.36 -18.67
CA GLY A 97 10.21 1.93 -18.69
C GLY A 97 9.56 1.10 -17.58
N ALA A 98 8.26 0.82 -17.75
CA ALA A 98 7.53 -0.32 -17.17
C ALA A 98 7.32 -0.36 -15.62
N THR A 99 6.13 0.12 -15.23
CA THR A 99 5.18 -0.57 -14.33
C THR A 99 5.60 -1.03 -12.92
N ILE A 100 5.04 -0.29 -11.93
CA ILE A 100 4.49 -0.73 -10.62
C ILE A 100 5.49 -0.98 -9.47
N ALA A 101 5.41 -0.11 -8.44
CA ALA A 101 5.07 -0.53 -7.07
C ALA A 101 4.70 0.66 -6.15
N ALA A 102 3.40 0.82 -5.96
CA ALA A 102 2.71 1.35 -4.76
C ALA A 102 3.27 2.60 -4.05
N GLY A 103 2.77 3.79 -4.42
CA GLY A 103 2.88 4.94 -3.50
C GLY A 103 2.56 6.35 -4.02
N VAL A 104 2.44 6.60 -5.34
CA VAL A 104 2.33 7.98 -5.88
C VAL A 104 1.08 8.21 -6.76
N ALA A 105 0.08 7.32 -6.73
CA ALA A 105 -1.09 7.43 -7.62
C ALA A 105 -2.15 8.48 -7.23
N VAL A 106 -1.87 9.44 -6.34
CA VAL A 106 -2.87 10.49 -5.99
C VAL A 106 -2.63 11.82 -6.71
N ALA A 107 -1.38 12.19 -7.03
CA ALA A 107 -1.11 13.50 -7.66
C ALA A 107 -1.13 13.47 -9.20
N THR A 108 -0.86 12.34 -9.85
CA THR A 108 -0.77 12.26 -11.32
C THR A 108 -2.09 11.97 -12.02
N LEU A 109 -3.08 11.39 -11.34
CA LEU A 109 -4.40 11.12 -11.93
C LEU A 109 -5.24 12.37 -12.16
N LEU A 110 -4.99 13.48 -11.43
CA LEU A 110 -5.70 14.74 -11.66
C LEU A 110 -5.13 15.56 -12.84
N GLY A 111 -3.85 15.37 -13.21
CA GLY A 111 -3.22 16.10 -14.32
C GLY A 111 -3.46 15.48 -15.71
N ALA A 112 -3.52 14.14 -15.80
CA ALA A 112 -3.64 13.46 -17.09
C ALA A 112 -5.09 13.32 -17.60
N ALA A 113 -6.09 13.36 -16.71
CA ALA A 113 -7.49 13.31 -17.10
C ALA A 113 -7.98 14.64 -17.73
N PHE A 114 -7.30 15.77 -17.48
CA PHE A 114 -7.69 17.07 -18.06
C PHE A 114 -7.17 17.27 -19.49
N SER A 115 -6.06 16.63 -19.89
CA SER A 115 -5.42 16.88 -21.19
C SER A 115 -5.78 15.90 -22.30
N PHE A 116 -6.24 14.68 -21.99
CA PHE A 116 -6.59 13.72 -23.05
C PHE A 116 -8.01 13.90 -23.62
N GLY A 117 -8.93 14.51 -22.85
CA GLY A 117 -10.31 14.76 -23.28
C GLY A 117 -10.49 15.93 -24.26
N TYR A 118 -9.55 16.88 -24.30
CA TYR A 118 -9.66 18.08 -25.16
C TYR A 118 -9.04 17.92 -26.56
N GLY A 119 -8.20 16.89 -26.78
CA GLY A 119 -7.41 16.75 -28.01
C GLY A 119 -8.00 15.81 -29.07
N VAL A 120 -8.84 14.84 -28.70
CA VAL A 120 -9.25 13.75 -29.62
C VAL A 120 -10.66 13.97 -30.20
N GLY A 121 -11.44 14.91 -29.65
CA GLY A 121 -12.85 15.13 -30.04
C GLY A 121 -13.10 16.12 -31.18
N LYS A 122 -12.09 16.85 -31.68
CA LYS A 122 -12.30 17.93 -32.67
C LYS A 122 -12.10 17.51 -34.13
N ASP A 123 -11.38 16.42 -34.39
CA ASP A 123 -10.98 16.08 -35.77
C ASP A 123 -11.81 14.96 -36.43
N ILE A 124 -12.82 14.40 -35.75
CA ILE A 124 -13.72 13.36 -36.32
C ILE A 124 -15.06 13.95 -36.81
N ALA A 125 -15.31 15.23 -36.58
CA ALA A 125 -16.49 15.92 -37.07
C ALA A 125 -16.08 17.13 -37.92
N THR A 126 -15.56 16.93 -39.13
CA THR A 126 -15.83 17.74 -40.34
C THR A 126 -15.01 17.20 -41.53
N LYS A 127 -15.75 16.67 -42.53
CA LYS A 127 -15.38 16.41 -43.93
C LYS A 127 -14.40 15.30 -44.27
#